data_AF-A0A920K4H1-F1
#
_entry.id   AF-A0A920K4H1-F1
#
_cell.length_a   1.000
_cell.length_b   1.000
_cell.length_c   1.000
_cell.angle_alpha   90.00
_cell.angle_beta   90.00
_cell.angle_gamma   90.00
#
_symmetry.space_group_name_H-M   'P 1'
#
loop_
_entity.id
_entity.type
_entity.pdbx_description
1 polymer ?
#
loop_
_entity_poly.entity_id
_entity_poly.type
_entity_poly.pdbx_seq_one_letter_code
_entity_poly.pdbx_strand_id
1 'polypeptide(L)'
;MKKNLLIYEFPCTERMRSMLRIENLGNRMQELSNPDFPAGFQPALRTLFELYDLLGNRADIKNELLQELDRQRLQLVKYSGQPGVSEEQLSVLVKEIARAHNSLSAVPIRLGAHIPEFEWLCSVRGRAGVPGGNMSI
;
A
#
# COMPACT_ATOMS: atom_id res chain seq x y z
N MET A 1 -1.57 32.30 8.23
CA MET A 1 -0.21 31.76 8.45
C MET A 1 -0.30 30.25 8.65
N LYS A 2 0.13 29.43 7.68
CA LYS A 2 0.28 27.98 7.91
C LYS A 2 1.53 27.80 8.78
N LYS A 3 1.39 27.21 9.98
CA LYS A 3 2.55 26.80 10.78
C LYS A 3 3.28 25.69 10.02
N ASN A 4 4.59 25.84 9.81
CA ASN A 4 5.47 24.75 9.37
C ASN A 4 5.62 23.76 10.53
N LEU A 5 4.64 22.87 10.67
CA LEU A 5 4.69 21.73 11.58
C LEU A 5 5.27 20.54 10.82
N LEU A 6 6.32 19.94 11.35
CA LEU A 6 6.82 18.64 10.89
C LEU A 6 6.09 17.56 11.68
N ILE A 7 5.38 16.68 10.98
CA ILE A 7 4.69 15.53 11.57
C ILE A 7 5.58 14.31 11.40
N TYR A 8 5.82 13.59 12.49
CA TYR A 8 6.58 12.35 12.49
C TYR A 8 5.68 11.22 12.98
N GLU A 9 5.61 10.14 12.20
CA GLU A 9 4.89 8.92 12.57
C GLU A 9 5.91 7.84 12.94
N PHE A 10 5.71 7.21 14.10
CA PHE A 10 6.57 6.11 14.56
C PHE A 10 5.73 4.83 14.71
N PRO A 11 6.02 3.76 13.96
CA PRO A 11 5.26 2.53 14.06
C PRO A 11 5.60 1.78 15.35
N CYS A 12 4.63 1.69 16.26
CA CYS A 12 4.78 0.96 17.53
C CYS A 12 4.64 -0.57 17.38
N THR A 13 4.25 -1.07 16.20
CA THR A 13 4.11 -2.51 15.92
C THR A 13 4.65 -2.84 14.53
N GLU A 14 5.09 -4.09 14.32
CA GLU A 14 5.57 -4.53 12.99
C GLU A 14 4.45 -4.49 11.94
N ARG A 15 3.21 -4.68 12.38
CA ARG A 15 2.01 -4.51 11.54
C ARG A 15 1.88 -3.06 11.06
N MET A 16 1.96 -2.09 11.98
CA MET A 16 1.92 -0.67 11.64
C MET A 16 3.10 -0.25 10.77
N ARG A 17 4.30 -0.78 11.03
CA ARG A 17 5.48 -0.58 10.18
C ARG A 17 5.22 -1.06 8.75
N SER A 18 4.61 -2.24 8.60
CA SER A 18 4.28 -2.80 7.29
C SER A 18 3.26 -1.94 6.56
N MET A 19 2.19 -1.51 7.24
CA MET A 19 1.15 -0.66 6.67
C MET A 19 1.69 0.69 6.19
N LEU A 20 2.46 1.40 7.02
CA LEU A 20 3.10 2.67 6.63
C LEU A 20 4.07 2.49 5.46
N ARG A 21 4.79 1.36 5.41
CA ARG A 21 5.70 1.07 4.30
C ARG A 21 4.94 0.80 2.99
N ILE A 22 3.82 0.08 3.04
CA ILE A 22 2.94 -0.15 1.87
C ILE A 22 2.40 1.18 1.36
N GLU A 23 1.89 2.03 2.25
CA GLU A 23 1.38 3.36 1.91
C GLU A 23 2.44 4.22 1.25
N ASN A 24 3.61 4.35 1.87
CA ASN A 24 4.71 5.16 1.34
C ASN A 24 5.17 4.66 -0.04
N LEU A 25 5.31 3.35 -0.23
CA LEU A 25 5.68 2.77 -1.51
C LEU A 25 4.58 2.94 -2.56
N GLY A 26 3.31 2.83 -2.17
CA GLY A 26 2.16 3.07 -3.04
C GLY A 26 2.08 4.52 -3.52
N ASN A 27 2.24 5.49 -2.62
CA ASN A 27 2.27 6.91 -2.95
C ASN A 27 3.43 7.22 -3.91
N ARG A 28 4.64 6.73 -3.59
CA ARG A 28 5.80 6.88 -4.47
C ARG A 28 5.57 6.25 -5.85
N MET A 29 4.88 5.11 -5.93
CA MET A 29 4.55 4.48 -7.22
C MET A 29 3.58 5.35 -8.03
N GLN A 30 2.58 5.97 -7.39
CA GLN A 30 1.64 6.88 -8.05
C GLN A 30 2.36 8.12 -8.60
N GLU A 31 3.24 8.74 -7.81
CA GLU A 31 4.05 9.88 -8.24
C GLU A 31 4.93 9.55 -9.44
N LEU A 32 5.57 8.36 -9.42
CA LEU A 32 6.46 7.90 -10.48
C LEU A 32 5.74 7.35 -11.72
N SER A 33 4.44 7.10 -11.63
CA SER A 33 3.60 6.67 -12.77
C SER A 33 3.21 7.83 -13.69
N ASN A 34 3.58 9.07 -13.34
CA ASN A 34 3.34 10.25 -14.17
C ASN A 34 4.19 10.18 -15.46
N PRO A 35 3.57 10.08 -16.66
CA PRO A 35 4.27 9.93 -17.94
C PRO A 35 5.18 11.10 -18.31
N ASP A 36 5.03 12.26 -17.67
CA ASP A 36 5.85 13.46 -17.94
C ASP A 36 7.27 13.38 -17.33
N PHE A 37 7.65 12.27 -16.69
CA PHE A 37 8.94 12.11 -16.02
C PHE A 37 9.79 10.96 -16.61
N PRO A 38 10.56 11.20 -17.70
CA PRO A 38 11.41 10.18 -18.32
C PRO A 38 12.48 9.58 -17.39
N ALA A 39 12.94 10.35 -16.40
CA ALA A 39 13.87 9.88 -15.36
C ALA A 39 13.20 8.96 -14.32
N GLY A 40 11.89 8.76 -14.38
CA GLY A 40 11.09 8.04 -13.40
C GLY A 40 11.10 6.52 -13.56
N PHE A 41 11.51 6.00 -14.72
CA PHE A 41 11.38 4.58 -15.03
C PHE A 41 12.17 3.66 -14.08
N GLN A 42 13.47 3.94 -13.87
CA GLN A 42 14.31 3.14 -12.99
C GLN A 42 13.89 3.27 -11.50
N PRO A 43 13.58 4.47 -10.98
CA PRO A 43 12.96 4.63 -9.67
C PRO A 43 11.61 3.90 -9.53
N ALA A 44 10.77 3.86 -10.57
CA ALA A 44 9.46 3.21 -10.57
C ALA A 44 9.61 1.69 -10.50
N LEU A 45 10.47 1.10 -11.32
CA LEU A 45 10.77 -0.32 -11.28
C LEU A 45 11.33 -0.75 -9.93
N ARG A 46 12.19 0.09 -9.33
CA ARG A 46 12.70 -0.16 -7.98
C ARG A 46 11.58 -0.15 -6.95
N THR A 47 10.68 0.83 -6.98
CA THR A 47 9.51 0.86 -6.09
C THR A 47 8.60 -0.35 -6.30
N LEU A 48 8.40 -0.78 -7.55
CA LEU A 48 7.63 -1.98 -7.89
C LEU A 48 8.26 -3.25 -7.27
N PHE A 49 9.58 -3.42 -7.37
CA PHE A 49 10.25 -4.57 -6.76
C PHE A 49 10.23 -4.52 -5.23
N GLU A 50 10.38 -3.33 -4.63
CA GLU A 50 10.23 -3.15 -3.19
C GLU A 50 8.81 -3.50 -2.71
N LEU A 51 7.77 -3.12 -3.47
CA LEU A 51 6.39 -3.54 -3.22
C LEU A 51 6.22 -5.05 -3.37
N TYR A 52 6.73 -5.63 -4.45
CA TYR A 52 6.66 -7.07 -4.68
C TYR A 52 7.32 -7.87 -3.57
N ASP A 53 8.51 -7.48 -3.12
CA ASP A 53 9.23 -8.15 -2.03
C ASP A 53 8.47 -8.01 -0.70
N LEU A 54 7.91 -6.82 -0.43
CA LEU A 54 7.14 -6.58 0.78
C LEU A 54 5.86 -7.42 0.82
N LEU A 55 5.14 -7.49 -0.30
CA LEU A 55 3.86 -8.18 -0.44
C LEU A 55 4.02 -9.70 -0.65
N GLY A 56 5.12 -10.14 -1.25
CA GLY A 56 5.37 -11.53 -1.65
C GLY A 56 6.17 -12.36 -0.66
N ASN A 57 6.98 -11.75 0.22
CA ASN A 57 7.83 -12.47 1.19
C ASN A 57 7.31 -12.45 2.64
N ARG A 58 6.25 -11.70 2.94
CA ARG A 58 5.70 -11.62 4.29
C ARG A 58 4.46 -12.50 4.43
N ALA A 59 4.27 -13.00 5.66
CA ALA A 59 3.02 -13.64 6.09
C ALA A 59 1.82 -12.82 5.59
N ASP A 60 0.75 -13.53 5.22
CA ASP A 60 -0.42 -13.07 4.47
C ASP A 60 -0.93 -11.65 4.80
N ILE A 61 -0.28 -10.63 4.21
CA ILE A 61 -0.58 -9.20 4.41
C ILE A 61 -2.03 -8.90 4.00
N LYS A 62 -2.54 -9.61 2.98
CA LYS A 62 -3.94 -9.48 2.56
C LYS A 62 -4.86 -9.81 3.72
N ASN A 63 -4.66 -10.97 4.36
CA ASN A 63 -5.48 -11.35 5.52
C ASN A 63 -5.30 -10.40 6.71
N GLU A 64 -4.09 -9.90 6.98
CA GLU A 64 -3.87 -8.91 8.03
C GLU A 64 -4.63 -7.59 7.78
N LEU A 65 -4.69 -7.13 6.53
CA LEU A 65 -5.43 -5.94 6.12
C LEU A 65 -6.94 -6.16 6.18
N LEU A 66 -7.44 -7.32 5.73
CA LEU A 66 -8.85 -7.67 5.83
C LEU A 66 -9.32 -7.68 7.29
N GLN A 67 -8.55 -8.32 8.18
CA GLN A 67 -8.82 -8.31 9.62
C GLN A 67 -8.80 -6.88 10.20
N GLU A 68 -7.92 -6.00 9.70
CA GLU A 68 -7.87 -4.61 10.15
C GLU A 68 -9.12 -3.83 9.75
N LEU A 69 -9.53 -3.96 8.48
CA LEU A 69 -10.72 -3.32 7.97
C LEU A 69 -11.96 -3.76 8.74
N ASP A 70 -12.09 -5.06 9.04
CA ASP A 70 -13.19 -5.57 9.86
C ASP A 70 -13.15 -5.05 11.29
N ARG A 71 -11.96 -5.02 11.92
CA ARG A 71 -11.78 -4.47 13.27
C ARG A 71 -12.20 -3.00 13.32
N GLN A 72 -11.79 -2.19 12.35
CA GLN A 72 -12.15 -0.77 12.26
C GLN A 72 -13.65 -0.58 12.01
N ARG A 73 -14.24 -1.36 11.10
CA ARG A 73 -15.69 -1.34 10.83
C ARG A 73 -16.49 -1.64 12.10
N LEU A 74 -16.12 -2.70 12.83
CA LEU A 74 -16.78 -3.07 14.08
C LEU A 74 -16.62 -2.02 15.17
N GLN A 75 -15.49 -1.32 15.23
CA GLN A 75 -15.30 -0.20 16.16
C GLN A 75 -16.19 0.99 15.78
N LEU A 76 -16.27 1.34 14.50
CA LEU A 76 -17.07 2.46 14.02
C LEU A 76 -18.56 2.26 14.27
N VAL A 77 -19.09 1.07 14.00
CA VAL A 77 -20.52 0.76 14.22
C VAL A 77 -20.94 0.97 15.69
N LYS A 78 -20.03 0.84 16.66
CA LYS A 78 -20.33 1.11 18.09
C LYS A 78 -20.66 2.57 18.38
N TYR A 79 -20.29 3.50 17.49
CA TYR A 79 -20.61 4.91 17.62
C TYR A 79 -22.02 5.27 17.11
N SER A 80 -22.72 4.34 16.45
CA SER A 80 -24.09 4.60 16.01
C SER A 80 -25.04 4.73 17.21
N GLY A 81 -25.93 5.72 17.14
CA GLY A 81 -26.86 6.10 18.19
C GLY A 81 -26.22 6.94 19.31
N GLN A 82 -24.93 7.26 19.24
CA GLN A 82 -24.28 8.07 20.28
C GLN A 82 -24.56 9.57 20.08
N PRO A 83 -24.86 10.31 21.16
CA PRO A 83 -25.05 11.76 21.10
C PRO A 83 -23.82 12.47 20.52
N GLY A 84 -24.03 13.39 19.58
CA GLY A 84 -22.96 14.18 18.96
C GLY A 84 -22.25 13.49 17.78
N VAL A 85 -22.65 12.27 17.40
CA VAL A 85 -22.13 11.58 16.21
C VAL A 85 -23.03 11.86 15.01
N SER A 86 -22.42 12.18 13.86
CA SER A 86 -23.13 12.27 12.59
C SER A 86 -23.37 10.86 12.03
N GLU A 87 -24.62 10.40 12.07
CA GLU A 87 -25.02 9.11 11.48
C GLU A 87 -24.76 9.04 9.98
N GLU A 88 -24.90 10.16 9.27
CA GLU A 88 -24.64 10.24 7.83
C GLU A 88 -23.15 9.97 7.54
N GLN A 89 -22.25 10.69 8.20
CA GLN A 89 -20.80 10.50 8.01
C GLN A 89 -20.36 9.11 8.45
N LEU A 90 -20.91 8.60 9.56
CA LEU A 90 -20.62 7.25 10.04
C LEU A 90 -21.06 6.20 9.01
N SER A 91 -22.26 6.34 8.44
CA SER A 91 -22.78 5.45 7.39
C SER A 91 -21.91 5.45 6.15
N VAL A 92 -21.44 6.63 5.70
CA VAL A 92 -20.52 6.76 4.57
C VAL A 92 -19.21 6.02 4.85
N LEU A 93 -18.57 6.30 5.99
CA LEU A 93 -17.29 5.71 6.34
C LEU A 93 -17.36 4.17 6.46
N VAL A 94 -18.41 3.65 7.10
CA VAL A 94 -18.64 2.20 7.21
C VAL A 94 -18.82 1.55 5.84
N LYS A 95 -19.52 2.22 4.90
CA LYS A 95 -19.67 1.74 3.52
C LYS A 95 -18.37 1.77 2.75
N GLU A 96 -17.53 2.78 2.95
CA GLU A 96 -16.21 2.86 2.31
C GLU A 96 -15.29 1.73 2.78
N ILE A 97 -15.26 1.45 4.08
CA ILE A 97 -14.49 0.32 4.63
C ILE A 97 -15.01 -1.01 4.07
N ALA A 98 -16.34 -1.21 4.00
CA ALA A 98 -16.92 -2.41 3.42
C ALA A 98 -16.57 -2.56 1.93
N ARG A 99 -16.59 -1.46 1.16
CA ARG A 99 -16.17 -1.45 -0.24
C ARG A 99 -14.69 -1.83 -0.38
N ALA A 100 -13.81 -1.21 0.39
CA ALA A 100 -12.38 -1.51 0.40
C ALA A 100 -12.11 -2.98 0.77
N HIS A 101 -12.80 -3.49 1.78
CA HIS A 101 -12.72 -4.89 2.21
C HIS A 101 -13.12 -5.85 1.07
N ASN A 102 -14.26 -5.61 0.42
CA ASN A 102 -14.73 -6.44 -0.68
C ASN A 102 -13.78 -6.40 -1.88
N SER A 103 -13.30 -5.21 -2.25
CA SER A 103 -12.31 -5.04 -3.30
C SER A 103 -11.03 -5.81 -3.00
N LEU A 104 -10.51 -5.70 -1.77
CA LEU A 104 -9.30 -6.42 -1.36
C LEU A 104 -9.52 -7.94 -1.30
N SER A 105 -10.69 -8.39 -0.87
CA SER A 105 -11.05 -9.81 -0.80
C SER A 105 -11.01 -10.47 -2.18
N ALA A 106 -11.44 -9.75 -3.22
CA ALA A 106 -11.45 -10.20 -4.61
C ALA A 106 -10.06 -10.27 -5.26
N VAL A 107 -9.04 -9.61 -4.69
CA VAL A 107 -7.67 -9.70 -5.20
C VAL A 107 -7.12 -11.11 -4.95
N PRO A 108 -6.36 -11.72 -5.89
CA PRO A 108 -5.74 -13.02 -5.67
C PRO A 108 -4.92 -13.09 -4.38
N ILE A 109 -4.78 -14.29 -3.82
CA ILE A 109 -4.10 -14.54 -2.53
C ILE A 109 -2.67 -13.95 -2.52
N ARG A 110 -1.99 -13.94 -3.67
CA ARG A 110 -0.65 -13.37 -3.80
C ARG A 110 -0.68 -12.10 -4.65
N LEU A 111 -0.48 -10.96 -3.98
CA LEU A 111 -0.26 -9.68 -4.64
C LEU A 111 1.02 -9.74 -5.50
N GLY A 112 0.93 -9.26 -6.74
CA GLY A 112 2.06 -9.31 -7.67
C GLY A 112 2.36 -10.70 -8.25
N ALA A 113 1.43 -11.66 -8.16
CA ALA A 113 1.60 -13.00 -8.75
C ALA A 113 1.93 -13.00 -10.25
N HIS A 114 1.55 -11.93 -10.97
CA HIS A 114 1.84 -11.74 -12.39
C HIS A 114 3.28 -11.27 -12.65
N ILE A 115 3.99 -10.70 -11.68
CA ILE A 115 5.35 -10.15 -11.89
C ILE A 115 6.32 -11.23 -12.39
N PRO A 116 6.36 -12.44 -11.82
CA PRO A 116 7.17 -13.54 -12.33
C PRO A 116 6.86 -13.98 -13.76
N GLU A 117 5.64 -13.72 -14.26
CA GLU A 117 5.24 -14.10 -15.63
C GLU A 117 5.93 -13.25 -16.70
N PHE A 118 6.49 -12.10 -16.33
CA PHE A 118 7.24 -11.23 -17.22
C PHE A 118 8.74 -11.49 -17.10
N GLU A 119 9.29 -12.28 -18.03
CA GLU A 119 10.71 -12.65 -18.06
C GLU A 119 11.66 -11.44 -18.01
N TRP A 120 11.31 -10.35 -18.72
CA TRP A 120 12.06 -9.10 -18.69
C TRP A 120 12.10 -8.46 -17.29
N LEU A 121 10.98 -8.45 -16.56
CA LEU A 121 10.94 -7.91 -15.18
C LEU A 121 11.82 -8.74 -14.25
N CYS A 122 11.80 -10.07 -14.37
CA CYS A 122 12.67 -10.97 -13.62
C CYS A 122 14.16 -10.72 -13.92
N SER A 123 14.52 -10.56 -15.19
CA SER A 123 15.89 -10.25 -15.62
C SER A 123 16.38 -8.91 -15.06
N VAL A 124 15.55 -7.86 -15.14
CA VAL A 124 15.89 -6.54 -14.60
C VAL A 124 15.97 -6.57 -13.07
N ARG A 125 15.08 -7.28 -12.37
CA ARG A 125 15.14 -7.45 -10.91
C ARG A 125 16.44 -8.12 -10.46
N GLY A 126 16.89 -9.14 -11.18
CA GLY A 126 18.17 -9.82 -10.89
C GLY A 126 19.39 -8.90 -10.96
N ARG A 127 19.36 -7.88 -11.84
CA ARG A 127 20.44 -6.89 -11.99
C ARG A 127 20.27 -5.67 -11.08
N ALA A 128 19.05 -5.34 -10.66
CA ALA A 128 18.76 -4.19 -9.80
C ALA A 128 19.44 -4.28 -8.41
N GLY A 129 19.80 -5.49 -7.96
CA GLY A 129 20.57 -5.70 -6.73
C GLY A 129 22.08 -5.46 -6.87
N VAL A 130 22.61 -5.31 -8.09
CA VAL A 130 24.03 -5.06 -8.36
C VAL A 130 24.26 -3.55 -8.43
N PRO A 131 25.16 -2.96 -7.62
CA PRO A 131 25.53 -1.56 -7.74
C PRO A 131 26.02 -1.26 -9.17
N GLY A 132 25.33 -0.38 -9.90
CA GLY A 132 25.65 -0.01 -11.29
C GLY A 132 25.07 -0.91 -12.39
N GLY A 133 24.35 -1.98 -12.06
CA GLY A 133 23.83 -2.96 -13.04
C GLY A 133 22.70 -2.47 -13.97
N ASN A 134 22.16 -1.27 -13.72
CA ASN A 134 21.08 -0.65 -14.48
C ASN A 134 21.51 0.63 -15.21
N MET A 135 22.81 0.90 -15.36
CA MET A 135 23.27 1.96 -16.27
C MET A 135 23.16 1.47 -17.72
N SER A 136 22.68 2.36 -18.58
CA SER A 136 22.21 2.17 -19.95
C SER A 136 22.98 1.12 -20.78
N ILE A 137 22.22 0.30 -21.52
CA ILE A 137 22.65 -0.19 -22.84
C ILE A 137 22.34 0.93 -23.84
#